data_AF-A0A935HV96-F1
#
_entry.id   AF-A0A935HV96-F1
#
_cell.length_a   1.000
_cell.length_b   1.000
_cell.length_c   1.000
_cell.angle_alpha   90.00
_cell.angle_beta   90.00
_cell.angle_gamma   90.00
#
_symmetry.space_group_name_H-M   'P 1'
#
loop_
_entity.id
_entity.type
_entity.pdbx_description
1 polymer ?
#
loop_
_entity_poly.entity_id
_entity_poly.type
_entity_poly.pdbx_seq_one_letter_code
_entity_poly.pdbx_strand_id
1 'polypeptide(L)'
;MKTHRAISNEECITMVRLFNTIETSFPNSTEEPLKSYRDVFWNDYLTKCVSQLNAKLTKGMGYYAKEFDLYIGGPDAASSRFVVM
;
A
#
# COMPACT_ATOMS: atom_id res chain seq x y z
N MET A 1 21.77 -18.62 -2.76
CA MET A 1 21.49 -17.20 -2.45
C MET A 1 20.29 -16.78 -3.28
N LYS A 2 19.10 -16.57 -2.69
CA LYS A 2 17.96 -16.03 -3.45
C LYS A 2 18.28 -14.56 -3.74
N THR A 3 18.52 -14.23 -5.00
CA THR A 3 18.65 -12.85 -5.45
C THR A 3 17.31 -12.16 -5.22
N HIS A 4 17.21 -11.34 -4.16
CA HIS A 4 16.05 -10.47 -3.98
C HIS A 4 16.11 -9.41 -5.08
N ARG A 5 15.31 -9.60 -6.13
CA ARG A 5 15.07 -8.56 -7.14
C ARG A 5 14.52 -7.32 -6.44
N ALA A 6 15.04 -6.16 -6.81
CA ALA A 6 14.50 -4.88 -6.36
C ALA A 6 13.06 -4.72 -6.86
N ILE A 7 12.15 -4.33 -5.97
CA ILE A 7 10.76 -4.02 -6.30
C ILE A 7 10.71 -2.71 -7.09
N SER A 8 9.96 -2.70 -8.18
CA SER A 8 9.75 -1.51 -9.02
C SER A 8 8.73 -0.55 -8.42
N ASN A 9 8.73 0.70 -8.92
CA ASN A 9 7.73 1.69 -8.51
C ASN A 9 6.30 1.22 -8.85
N GLU A 10 6.12 0.62 -10.03
CA GLU A 10 4.83 0.11 -10.50
C GLU A 10 4.30 -1.02 -9.60
N GLU A 11 5.18 -1.91 -9.16
CA GLU A 11 4.83 -2.96 -8.19
C GLU A 11 4.41 -2.35 -6.86
N CYS A 12 5.17 -1.38 -6.32
CA CYS A 12 4.81 -0.68 -5.09
C CYS A 12 3.46 0.05 -5.20
N ILE A 13 3.23 0.81 -6.29
CA ILE A 13 1.98 1.54 -6.52
C ILE A 13 0.80 0.56 -6.57
N THR A 14 0.95 -0.55 -7.29
CA THR A 14 -0.08 -1.60 -7.40
C THR A 14 -0.39 -2.19 -6.04
N MET A 15 0.64 -2.52 -5.26
CA MET A 15 0.47 -3.13 -3.95
C MET A 15 -0.21 -2.19 -2.96
N VAL A 16 0.21 -0.92 -2.93
CA VAL A 16 -0.41 0.12 -2.10
C VAL A 16 -1.88 0.29 -2.46
N ARG A 17 -2.21 0.41 -3.74
CA ARG A 17 -3.60 0.57 -4.18
C ARG A 17 -4.47 -0.62 -3.80
N LEU A 18 -3.95 -1.83 -3.91
CA LEU A 18 -4.66 -3.04 -3.49
C LEU A 18 -4.88 -3.02 -1.97
N PHE A 19 -3.83 -2.77 -1.19
CA PHE A 19 -3.92 -2.66 0.26
C PHE A 19 -4.97 -1.61 0.70
N ASN A 20 -4.88 -0.38 0.19
CA ASN A 20 -5.82 0.70 0.48
C ASN A 20 -7.27 0.34 0.07
N THR A 21 -7.45 -0.36 -1.07
CA THR A 21 -8.76 -0.82 -1.52
C THR A 21 -9.37 -1.83 -0.55
N ILE A 22 -8.57 -2.77 -0.04
CA ILE A 22 -9.00 -3.77 0.95
C ILE A 22 -9.30 -3.10 2.28
N GLU A 23 -8.41 -2.24 2.78
CA GLU A 23 -8.60 -1.53 4.05
C GLU A 23 -9.86 -0.67 4.05
N THR A 24 -10.14 0.01 2.93
CA THR A 24 -11.32 0.88 2.86
C THR A 24 -12.61 0.11 2.60
N SER A 25 -12.62 -0.85 1.67
CA SER A 25 -13.86 -1.53 1.24
C SER A 25 -14.20 -2.73 2.13
N PHE A 26 -13.19 -3.32 2.77
CA PHE A 26 -13.28 -4.56 3.53
C PHE A 26 -12.48 -4.51 4.86
N PRO A 27 -12.60 -3.44 5.67
CA PRO A 27 -11.72 -3.18 6.82
C PRO A 27 -11.66 -4.34 7.84
N ASN A 28 -12.74 -5.10 7.98
CA ASN A 28 -12.84 -6.21 8.94
C ASN A 28 -12.99 -7.57 8.25
N SER A 29 -12.67 -7.67 6.96
CA SER A 29 -12.82 -8.95 6.27
C SER A 29 -11.89 -10.00 6.84
N THR A 30 -12.49 -11.13 7.21
CA THR A 30 -11.81 -12.35 7.65
C THR A 30 -11.56 -13.31 6.49
N GLU A 31 -11.90 -12.91 5.25
CA GLU A 31 -11.60 -13.74 4.09
C GLU A 31 -10.09 -13.91 3.95
N GLU A 32 -9.66 -15.17 4.03
CA GLU A 32 -8.24 -15.52 4.10
C GLU A 32 -7.36 -14.83 3.03
N PRO A 33 -7.76 -14.70 1.76
CA PRO A 33 -6.95 -14.00 0.76
C PRO A 33 -6.75 -12.52 1.08
N LEU A 34 -7.81 -11.82 1.49
CA LEU A 34 -7.77 -10.38 1.78
C LEU A 34 -7.00 -10.09 3.05
N LYS A 35 -7.24 -10.89 4.09
CA LYS A 35 -6.50 -10.81 5.35
C LYS A 35 -5.02 -11.11 5.15
N SER A 36 -4.69 -12.24 4.50
CA SER A 36 -3.29 -12.62 4.23
C SER A 36 -2.55 -11.56 3.42
N TYR A 37 -3.22 -10.97 2.42
CA TYR A 37 -2.61 -9.89 1.64
C TYR A 37 -2.27 -8.68 2.51
N ARG A 38 -3.22 -8.23 3.34
CA ARG A 38 -3.00 -7.09 4.25
C ARG A 38 -1.87 -7.34 5.21
N ASP A 39 -1.86 -8.51 5.85
CA ASP A 39 -0.83 -8.88 6.82
C ASP A 39 0.55 -8.93 6.16
N VAL A 40 0.67 -9.54 4.98
CA VAL A 40 1.93 -9.58 4.23
C VAL A 40 2.36 -8.18 3.77
N PHE A 41 1.43 -7.38 3.24
CA PHE A 41 1.76 -6.02 2.82
C PHE A 41 2.26 -5.18 4.01
N TRP A 42 1.51 -5.18 5.11
CA TRP A 42 1.82 -4.39 6.29
C TRP A 42 3.16 -4.77 6.90
N ASN A 43 3.42 -6.08 7.07
CA ASN A 43 4.61 -6.56 7.75
C ASN A 43 5.86 -6.56 6.86
N ASP A 44 5.72 -6.92 5.57
CA ASP A 44 6.88 -7.20 4.72
C ASP A 44 7.15 -6.14 3.65
N TYR A 45 6.14 -5.36 3.25
CA TYR A 45 6.22 -4.48 2.09
C TYR A 45 5.98 -3.00 2.37
N LEU A 46 5.33 -2.64 3.48
CA LEU A 46 5.03 -1.24 3.81
C LEU A 46 6.31 -0.38 3.78
N THR A 47 7.31 -0.76 4.58
CA THR A 47 8.59 -0.03 4.66
C THR A 47 9.34 -0.02 3.32
N LYS A 48 9.24 -1.11 2.54
CA LYS A 48 9.88 -1.19 1.22
C LYS A 48 9.23 -0.21 0.24
N CYS A 49 7.90 -0.18 0.19
CA CYS A 49 7.15 0.71 -0.69
C CYS A 49 7.32 2.17 -0.27
N VAL A 50 7.33 2.47 1.03
CA VAL A 50 7.61 3.81 1.56
C VAL A 50 8.99 4.31 1.10
N SER A 51 10.01 3.46 1.25
CA SER A 51 11.38 3.79 0.81
C SER A 51 11.47 3.94 -0.71
N GLN A 52 10.96 2.96 -1.46
CA GLN A 52 11.02 2.91 -2.93
C GLN A 52 10.29 4.09 -3.58
N LEU A 53 9.15 4.50 -3.03
CA LEU A 53 8.34 5.62 -3.54
C LEU A 53 8.72 6.98 -2.91
N ASN A 54 9.77 7.03 -2.09
CA ASN A 54 10.20 8.23 -1.36
C ASN A 54 9.03 8.89 -0.60
N ALA A 55 8.18 8.06 0.01
CA ALA A 55 6.98 8.52 0.71
C ALA A 55 7.34 9.10 2.08
N LYS A 56 6.68 10.20 2.46
CA LYS A 56 6.94 10.90 3.72
C LYS A 56 5.76 10.74 4.67
N LEU A 57 6.05 10.59 5.96
CA LEU A 57 5.02 10.53 6.99
C LEU A 57 4.23 11.85 7.02
N THR A 58 2.90 11.73 7.11
CA THR A 58 1.97 12.87 7.18
C THR A 58 1.33 12.97 8.57
N LYS A 59 0.66 14.10 8.84
CA LYS A 59 0.02 14.37 10.14
C LYS A 59 -1.10 13.37 10.49
N GLY A 60 -1.60 12.57 9.54
CA GLY A 60 -2.64 11.56 9.74
C GLY A 60 -2.11 10.13 9.94
N MET A 61 -0.84 9.95 10.34
CA MET A 61 -0.17 8.66 10.54
C MET A 61 0.02 7.79 9.28
N GLY A 62 -0.46 8.21 8.11
CA GLY A 62 -0.13 7.60 6.82
C GLY A 62 1.08 8.24 6.14
N TYR A 63 1.65 7.56 5.15
CA TYR A 63 2.70 8.09 4.29
C TYR A 63 2.11 8.69 3.00
N TYR A 64 2.81 9.64 2.41
CA TYR A 64 2.43 10.25 1.13
C TYR A 64 3.63 10.32 0.18
N ALA A 65 3.49 9.69 -0.98
CA ALA A 65 4.44 9.69 -2.08
C ALA A 65 4.05 10.77 -3.09
N LYS A 66 4.64 11.97 -2.93
CA LYS A 66 4.30 13.18 -3.70
C LYS A 66 4.44 13.00 -5.22
N GLU A 67 5.43 12.24 -5.67
CA GLU A 67 5.68 12.00 -7.09
C GLU A 67 4.52 11.28 -7.79
N PHE A 68 3.81 10.41 -7.07
CA PHE A 68 2.75 9.56 -7.60
C PHE A 68 1.35 9.94 -7.12
N ASP A 69 1.23 11.02 -6.34
CA ASP A 69 -0.01 11.43 -5.67
C ASP A 69 -0.68 10.25 -4.94
N LEU A 70 0.10 9.53 -4.13
CA LEU A 70 -0.29 8.26 -3.53
C LEU A 70 -0.11 8.26 -2.00
N TYR A 71 -1.18 7.98 -1.27
CA TYR A 71 -1.18 7.74 0.17
C TYR A 71 -0.95 6.25 0.48
N ILE A 72 -0.24 5.96 1.58
CA ILE A 72 0.05 4.60 2.04
C ILE A 72 -0.31 4.48 3.52
N GLY A 73 -1.25 3.59 3.87
CA GLY A 73 -1.50 3.20 5.26
C GLY A 73 -2.14 4.27 6.16
N GLY A 74 -3.07 5.07 5.65
CA GLY A 74 -3.80 6.07 6.43
C GLY A 74 -5.23 6.29 5.91
N PRO A 75 -6.02 7.21 6.49
CA PRO A 75 -7.35 7.56 5.99
C PRO A 75 -7.22 8.14 4.58
N ASP A 76 -7.55 7.30 3.59
CA ASP A 76 -7.21 7.46 2.18
C ASP A 76 -7.77 8.74 1.52
N ALA A 77 -6.96 9.33 0.63
CA ALA A 77 -7.50 10.09 -0.49
C ALA A 77 -8.06 9.11 -1.53
N ALA A 78 -9.21 9.42 -2.12
CA ALA A 78 -9.87 8.55 -3.09
C ALA A 78 -8.99 8.15 -4.30
N SER A 79 -7.98 8.97 -4.63
CA SER A 79 -6.99 8.73 -5.69
C SER A 79 -6.04 7.56 -5.44
N SER A 80 -5.94 7.08 -4.21
CA SER A 80 -4.96 6.06 -3.80
C SER A 80 -5.50 4.63 -3.81
N ARG A 81 -6.63 4.40 -4.49
CA ARG A 81 -7.36 3.12 -4.54
C ARG A 81 -7.56 2.67 -5.98
N PHE A 82 -7.89 1.39 -6.19
CA PHE A 82 -8.49 0.97 -7.46
C PHE A 82 -9.92 1.50 -7.51
N VAL A 83 -10.24 2.28 -8.54
CA VAL A 83 -11.62 2.65 -8.82
C VAL A 83 -12.26 1.46 -9.51
N VAL A 84 -13.14 0.75 -8.80
CA VAL A 84 -14.05 -0.20 -9.44
C VAL A 84 -15.14 0.66 -10.09
N MET A 85 -15.08 0.78 -11.42
CA MET A 85 -16.16 1.38 -12.21
C MET A 85 -17.31 0.40 -12.38
#